data_AF-A0A7X7PTJ7-F1
#
_entry.id   AF-A0A7X7PTJ7-F1
#
_cell.length_a   1.000
_cell.length_b   1.000
_cell.length_c   1.000
_cell.angle_alpha   90.00
_cell.angle_beta   90.00
_cell.angle_gamma   90.00
#
_symmetry.space_group_name_H-M   'P 1'
#
loop_
_entity.id
_entity.type
_entity.pdbx_description
1 polymer ?
#
loop_
_entity_poly.entity_id
_entity_poly.type
_entity_poly.pdbx_seq_one_letter_code
_entity_poly.pdbx_strand_id
1 'polypeptide(L)'
;MRQPLMLLPTLPRVIGPEEEVAVPVSVFVADKAIKQVSLQMEADAAFEIVGEDTVQLDFTQPEEQIAMLRLKSKPQIGQGLLKFRATSGAHQAAAQIYLDVRSPNPPTTTRWHRVLEAGEAWNESIVPHGLAGTNELALEVSAVPPLDLERRLHYLISYPYGCLEQITSSVFPQLYLPSLMKLEDARKNEIQRNVDAGVHRLSGFQLPNGGFTYWPGGFYSRNDSLRENWATTYAGHFLIEAKALGYAVPDAMLANWTRYQRTTAQSWNGTGYAQTMDQAYRLYTLALAREPEIGAMNRMREQKELPTAARWMLAASYQLAGLTQAADDLSRNLSTEVATSEDWADIFGSRMRDQAVVLRALVTLGRTSQAEALADEISRGLVSERWYSTQSTAYALMAMAHYVGLGQITSYTFEYSIDGKATKLDVGAPMYRTALAGFPDRGAQVRVDNTAGRRLFVTITARGVPASGHDTADASGLTLEVDYRDEEGAVLDVSRLPQGSDLIARIVVTNTTPHRIDNLALAQLVPAGWEIHNERMEGLDATGERDASDVPRRAWWLETAASNVEHVDIRDDRIYRFFSLKPKERLIVTTRLNAAYRGRFYLPSVNVEAMYDTSRFARTRGQWVQVVE
;
A
#
# COMPACT_ATOMS: atom_id res chain seq x y z
N MET A 1 -40.70 16.98 3.86
CA MET A 1 -41.91 16.79 4.70
C MET A 1 -41.54 17.12 6.14
N ARG A 2 -42.34 17.88 6.88
CA ARG A 2 -42.12 18.09 8.33
C ARG A 2 -42.81 16.96 9.09
N GLN A 3 -42.04 16.10 9.76
CA GLN A 3 -42.60 15.10 10.67
C GLN A 3 -42.81 15.72 12.07
N PRO A 4 -43.81 15.26 12.85
CA PRO A 4 -44.07 15.77 14.20
C PRO A 4 -42.87 15.65 15.16
N LEU A 5 -42.07 14.61 14.98
CA LEU A 5 -40.85 14.29 15.71
C LEU A 5 -39.78 13.85 14.70
N MET A 6 -38.58 14.40 14.81
CA MET A 6 -37.42 14.00 14.01
C MET A 6 -36.19 13.90 14.92
N LEU A 7 -35.20 13.11 14.52
CA LEU A 7 -33.91 13.03 15.22
C LEU A 7 -32.75 13.05 14.22
N LEU A 8 -31.64 13.64 14.61
CA LEU A 8 -30.40 13.70 13.84
C LEU A 8 -29.19 13.48 14.78
N PRO A 9 -28.66 12.24 14.85
CA PRO A 9 -27.39 11.97 15.53
C PRO A 9 -26.21 12.42 14.67
N THR A 10 -25.20 13.01 15.33
CA THR A 10 -23.99 13.50 14.68
C THR A 10 -22.77 12.79 15.28
N LEU A 11 -21.98 12.14 14.43
CA LEU A 11 -20.87 11.25 14.78
C LEU A 11 -19.66 11.54 13.88
N PRO A 12 -18.43 11.24 14.35
CA PRO A 12 -17.25 11.15 13.50
C PRO A 12 -17.47 10.23 12.30
N ARG A 13 -16.69 10.43 11.23
CA ARG A 13 -16.73 9.55 10.05
C ARG A 13 -16.17 8.16 10.30
N VAL A 14 -15.19 8.06 11.19
CA VAL A 14 -14.53 6.82 11.62
C VAL A 14 -14.22 6.94 13.11
N ILE A 15 -13.95 5.83 13.79
CA ILE A 15 -13.47 5.82 15.19
C ILE A 15 -12.35 4.78 15.36
N GLY A 16 -11.35 5.06 16.19
CA GLY A 16 -10.30 4.12 16.55
C GLY A 16 -10.76 3.10 17.59
N PRO A 17 -10.08 1.95 17.74
CA PRO A 17 -10.34 1.01 18.83
C PRO A 17 -10.13 1.66 20.20
N GLU A 18 -11.03 1.38 21.14
CA GLU A 18 -11.01 1.89 22.52
C GLU A 18 -11.18 3.41 22.70
N GLU A 19 -11.49 4.12 21.62
CA GLU A 19 -11.84 5.54 21.67
C GLU A 19 -13.26 5.75 22.19
N GLU A 20 -13.51 6.94 22.73
CA GLU A 20 -14.79 7.32 23.30
C GLU A 20 -15.28 8.63 22.67
N VAL A 21 -16.56 8.69 22.31
CA VAL A 21 -17.20 9.87 21.73
C VAL A 21 -18.50 10.20 22.45
N ALA A 22 -18.73 11.49 22.69
CA ALA A 22 -20.04 12.00 23.04
C ALA A 22 -20.81 12.26 21.75
N VAL A 23 -21.99 11.64 21.63
CA VAL A 23 -22.87 11.65 20.47
C VAL A 23 -23.97 12.68 20.71
N PRO A 24 -23.86 13.90 20.14
CA PRO A 24 -24.97 14.83 20.12
C PRO A 24 -26.07 14.27 19.22
N VAL A 25 -27.29 14.23 19.75
CA VAL A 25 -28.50 13.87 19.01
C VAL A 25 -29.47 15.04 19.08
N SER A 26 -29.64 15.75 17.97
CA SER A 26 -30.65 16.78 17.82
C SER A 26 -32.03 16.12 17.72
N VAL A 27 -32.94 16.48 18.61
CA VAL A 27 -34.34 16.04 18.62
C VAL A 27 -35.21 17.24 18.31
N PHE A 28 -35.92 17.16 17.19
CA PHE A 28 -36.78 18.23 16.70
C PHE A 28 -38.23 17.87 16.96
N VAL A 29 -38.92 18.72 17.72
CA VAL A 29 -40.36 18.61 17.98
C VAL A 29 -41.09 19.72 17.23
N ALA A 30 -41.96 19.34 16.30
CA ALA A 30 -42.80 20.28 15.55
C ALA A 30 -44.23 20.37 16.09
N ASP A 31 -44.70 19.31 16.79
CA ASP A 31 -46.05 19.24 17.34
C ASP A 31 -46.08 19.69 18.81
N LYS A 32 -46.96 20.66 19.12
CA LYS A 32 -47.14 21.20 20.48
C LYS A 32 -47.67 20.19 21.47
N ALA A 33 -48.29 19.11 21.00
CA ALA A 33 -48.83 18.03 21.83
C ALA A 33 -47.72 17.13 22.41
N ILE A 34 -46.54 17.10 21.79
CA ILE A 34 -45.39 16.35 22.30
C ILE A 34 -44.76 17.14 23.44
N LYS A 35 -44.85 16.61 24.66
CA LYS A 35 -44.31 17.23 25.88
C LYS A 35 -43.09 16.52 26.45
N GLN A 36 -42.94 15.24 26.13
CA GLN A 36 -41.83 14.43 26.59
C GLN A 36 -41.43 13.46 25.48
N VAL A 37 -40.13 13.36 25.22
CA VAL A 37 -39.55 12.43 24.25
C VAL A 37 -38.53 11.56 24.96
N SER A 38 -38.69 10.25 24.84
CA SER A 38 -37.67 9.28 25.24
C SER A 38 -36.75 9.04 24.06
N LEU A 39 -35.47 9.41 24.19
CA LEU A 39 -34.42 9.13 23.21
C LEU A 39 -33.59 7.95 23.69
N GLN A 40 -33.48 6.89 22.89
CA GLN A 40 -32.69 5.70 23.17
C GLN A 40 -31.60 5.48 22.11
N MET A 41 -30.42 5.02 22.54
CA MET A 41 -29.36 4.48 21.69
C MET A 41 -29.22 2.98 21.93
N GLU A 42 -29.16 2.22 20.84
CA GLU A 42 -28.78 0.81 20.83
C GLU A 42 -27.47 0.68 20.05
N ALA A 43 -26.56 -0.14 20.54
CA ALA A 43 -25.29 -0.43 19.87
C ALA A 43 -25.07 -1.93 19.75
N ASP A 44 -24.42 -2.37 18.67
CA ASP A 44 -24.07 -3.78 18.47
C ASP A 44 -22.79 -4.18 19.23
N ALA A 45 -22.25 -5.36 18.90
CA ALA A 45 -21.07 -5.91 19.55
C ALA A 45 -19.81 -5.04 19.38
N ALA A 46 -19.74 -4.16 18.38
CA ALA A 46 -18.60 -3.29 18.11
C ALA A 46 -18.37 -2.23 19.19
N PHE A 47 -19.43 -1.86 19.91
CA PHE A 47 -19.42 -0.74 20.84
C PHE A 47 -19.93 -1.10 22.23
N GLU A 48 -19.75 -0.15 23.14
CA GLU A 48 -20.25 -0.12 24.50
C GLU A 48 -20.87 1.25 24.75
N ILE A 49 -22.11 1.29 25.26
CA ILE A 49 -22.76 2.53 25.70
C ILE A 49 -22.20 2.88 27.08
N VAL A 50 -21.67 4.09 27.22
CA VAL A 50 -21.08 4.56 28.47
C VAL A 50 -22.12 5.40 29.22
N GLY A 51 -22.59 4.92 30.36
CA GLY A 51 -23.63 5.59 31.15
C GLY A 51 -25.04 5.15 30.74
N GLU A 52 -25.96 6.10 30.60
CA GLU A 52 -27.36 5.82 30.25
C GLU A 52 -27.54 5.62 28.74
N ASP A 53 -28.32 4.61 28.37
CA ASP A 53 -28.72 4.34 26.98
C ASP A 53 -29.96 5.13 26.56
N THR A 54 -30.66 5.75 27.52
CA THR A 54 -31.94 6.43 27.33
C THR A 54 -31.93 7.76 28.06
N VAL A 55 -32.30 8.84 27.36
CA VAL A 55 -32.44 10.19 27.91
C VAL A 55 -33.88 10.67 27.70
N GLN A 56 -34.47 11.27 28.73
CA GLN A 56 -35.76 11.96 28.62
C GLN A 56 -35.55 13.44 28.32
N LEU A 57 -36.25 13.95 27.33
CA LEU A 57 -36.26 15.35 26.94
C LEU A 57 -37.66 15.92 27.10
N ASP A 58 -37.76 17.03 27.85
CA ASP A 58 -39.02 17.71 28.11
C ASP A 58 -39.17 18.94 27.21
N PHE A 59 -40.30 19.03 26.52
CA PHE A 59 -40.60 20.09 25.55
C PHE A 59 -41.76 20.94 26.02
N THR A 60 -41.56 22.25 26.09
CA THR A 60 -42.63 23.19 26.42
C THR A 60 -43.30 23.76 25.18
N GLN A 61 -42.56 23.85 24.08
CA GLN A 61 -42.95 24.37 22.77
C GLN A 61 -42.25 23.60 21.64
N PRO A 62 -42.66 23.79 20.37
CA PRO A 62 -41.93 23.23 19.24
C PRO A 62 -40.54 23.86 19.14
N GLU A 63 -39.51 23.05 19.32
CA GLU A 63 -38.11 23.47 19.35
C GLU A 63 -37.19 22.27 19.03
N GLU A 64 -35.89 22.56 18.96
CA GLU A 64 -34.83 21.58 18.93
C GLU A 64 -34.19 21.51 20.31
N GLN A 65 -33.98 20.30 20.82
CA GLN A 65 -33.10 20.06 21.97
C GLN A 65 -32.04 19.03 21.59
N ILE A 66 -30.84 19.17 22.17
CA ILE A 66 -29.72 18.25 21.94
C ILE A 66 -29.53 17.40 23.18
N ALA A 67 -29.62 16.07 23.02
CA ALA A 67 -29.20 15.12 24.03
C ALA A 67 -27.76 14.66 23.76
N MET A 68 -26.99 14.44 24.81
CA MET A 68 -25.63 13.89 24.72
C MET A 68 -25.62 12.45 25.25
N LEU A 69 -25.38 11.50 24.35
CA LEU A 69 -25.14 10.09 24.69
C LEU A 69 -23.64 9.80 24.60
N ARG A 70 -23.12 8.77 25.26
CA ARG A 70 -21.69 8.42 25.18
C ARG A 70 -21.49 7.00 24.68
N LEU A 71 -20.52 6.85 23.79
CA LEU A 71 -20.21 5.61 23.11
C LEU A 71 -18.70 5.35 23.18
N LYS A 72 -18.32 4.11 23.48
CA LYS A 72 -16.95 3.65 23.41
C LYS A 72 -16.82 2.49 22.42
N SER A 73 -15.81 2.52 21.56
CA SER A 73 -15.49 1.38 20.70
C SER A 73 -14.75 0.30 21.48
N LYS A 74 -14.99 -0.97 21.14
CA LYS A 74 -14.25 -2.11 21.71
C LYS A 74 -12.88 -2.29 21.01
N PRO A 75 -11.95 -3.09 21.58
CA PRO A 75 -10.64 -3.36 20.98
C PRO A 75 -10.72 -4.34 19.79
N GLN A 76 -11.50 -3.97 18.77
CA GLN A 76 -11.67 -4.70 17.51
C GLN A 76 -11.81 -3.69 16.37
N ILE A 77 -11.65 -4.16 15.12
CA ILE A 77 -11.89 -3.33 13.93
C ILE A 77 -13.13 -3.83 13.18
N GLY A 78 -13.61 -3.02 12.25
CA GLY A 78 -14.73 -3.35 11.39
C GLY A 78 -15.89 -2.38 11.58
N GLN A 79 -16.95 -2.58 10.81
CA GLN A 79 -18.12 -1.73 10.84
C GLN A 79 -19.08 -2.17 11.95
N GLY A 80 -19.52 -1.23 12.78
CA GLY A 80 -20.57 -1.45 13.76
C GLY A 80 -21.82 -0.63 13.46
N LEU A 81 -22.97 -1.09 13.96
CA LEU A 81 -24.27 -0.47 13.81
C LEU A 81 -24.73 0.21 15.10
N LEU A 82 -25.11 1.47 14.98
CA LEU A 82 -25.77 2.28 16.01
C LEU A 82 -27.21 2.56 15.58
N LYS A 83 -28.16 2.40 16.49
CA LYS A 83 -29.56 2.77 16.26
C LYS A 83 -29.99 3.80 17.28
N PHE A 84 -30.61 4.86 16.80
CA PHE A 84 -31.18 5.91 17.63
C PHE A 84 -32.69 5.91 17.45
N ARG A 85 -33.44 6.02 18.55
CA ARG A 85 -34.90 6.00 18.53
C ARG A 85 -35.44 7.06 19.48
N ALA A 86 -36.22 7.99 18.93
CA ALA A 86 -36.99 8.96 19.71
C ALA A 86 -38.47 8.56 19.70
N THR A 87 -39.10 8.50 20.87
CA THR A 87 -40.51 8.12 21.01
C THR A 87 -41.28 9.07 21.91
N SER A 88 -42.50 9.42 21.49
CA SER A 88 -43.48 10.14 22.30
C SER A 88 -44.90 9.72 21.92
N GLY A 89 -45.56 8.93 22.77
CA GLY A 89 -46.88 8.36 22.46
C GLY A 89 -46.85 7.53 21.17
N ALA A 90 -47.64 7.94 20.16
CA ALA A 90 -47.67 7.30 18.84
C ALA A 90 -46.61 7.84 17.87
N HIS A 91 -45.88 8.90 18.22
CA HIS A 91 -44.84 9.48 17.37
C HIS A 91 -43.51 8.78 17.60
N GLN A 92 -42.84 8.44 16.50
CA GLN A 92 -41.53 7.81 16.52
C GLN A 92 -40.66 8.35 15.40
N ALA A 93 -39.39 8.59 15.72
CA ALA A 93 -38.32 8.80 14.75
C ALA A 93 -37.19 7.82 15.04
N ALA A 94 -36.49 7.38 13.99
CA ALA A 94 -35.35 6.49 14.12
C ALA A 94 -34.26 6.84 13.12
N ALA A 95 -33.00 6.64 13.50
CA ALA A 95 -31.85 6.70 12.62
C ALA A 95 -30.97 5.47 12.84
N GLN A 96 -30.31 5.05 11.78
CA GLN A 96 -29.33 3.97 11.81
C GLN A 96 -28.04 4.50 11.20
N ILE A 97 -26.93 4.35 11.92
CA ILE A 97 -25.61 4.77 11.47
C ILE A 97 -24.67 3.57 11.53
N TYR A 98 -23.99 3.33 10.42
CA TYR A 98 -22.86 2.43 10.35
C TYR A 98 -21.60 3.24 10.59
N LEU A 99 -20.83 2.87 11.61
CA LEU A 99 -19.59 3.54 11.98
C LEU A 99 -18.43 2.55 11.92
N ASP A 100 -17.40 2.91 11.16
CA ASP A 100 -16.22 2.07 11.00
C ASP A 100 -15.26 2.27 12.17
N VAL A 101 -14.97 1.17 12.88
CA VAL A 101 -13.89 1.09 13.87
C VAL A 101 -12.60 0.70 13.14
N ARG A 102 -11.62 1.61 13.08
CA ARG A 102 -10.39 1.42 12.31
C ARG A 102 -9.14 1.78 13.11
N SER A 103 -8.17 0.87 13.13
CA SER A 103 -6.85 1.20 13.67
C SER A 103 -6.11 2.18 12.74
N PRO A 104 -5.37 3.16 13.29
CA PRO A 104 -4.42 3.94 12.52
C PRO A 104 -3.17 3.13 12.13
N ASN A 105 -2.89 2.03 12.83
CA ASN A 105 -1.69 1.23 12.60
C ASN A 105 -1.87 0.30 11.39
N PRO A 106 -0.85 0.20 10.52
CA PRO A 106 -0.89 -0.76 9.44
C PRO A 106 -0.82 -2.20 9.98
N PRO A 107 -1.42 -3.19 9.29
CA PRO A 107 -1.23 -4.59 9.62
C PRO A 107 0.26 -4.97 9.62
N THR A 108 0.68 -5.71 10.63
CA THR A 108 2.02 -6.29 10.73
C THR A 108 2.00 -7.80 10.49
N THR A 109 3.15 -8.39 10.25
CA THR A 109 3.28 -9.82 9.94
C THR A 109 4.37 -10.45 10.81
N THR A 110 4.04 -11.55 11.45
CA THR A 110 4.97 -12.45 12.15
C THR A 110 5.10 -13.74 11.34
N ARG A 111 6.29 -14.34 11.36
CA ARG A 111 6.61 -15.54 10.60
C ARG A 111 7.32 -16.56 11.46
N TRP A 112 7.02 -17.81 11.17
CA TRP A 112 7.83 -18.95 11.56
C TRP A 112 8.25 -19.69 10.30
N HIS A 113 9.53 -20.01 10.15
CA HIS A 113 10.07 -20.66 8.97
C HIS A 113 10.99 -21.80 9.35
N ARG A 114 10.89 -22.92 8.64
CA ARG A 114 11.79 -24.07 8.79
C ARG A 114 11.98 -24.82 7.48
N VAL A 115 13.20 -25.26 7.24
CA VAL A 115 13.51 -26.26 6.22
C VAL A 115 13.36 -27.63 6.88
N LEU A 116 12.55 -28.51 6.30
CA LEU A 116 12.37 -29.89 6.77
C LEU A 116 13.05 -30.84 5.80
N GLU A 117 14.00 -31.62 6.30
CA GLU A 117 14.55 -32.74 5.54
C GLU A 117 13.50 -33.87 5.39
N ALA A 118 13.75 -34.82 4.50
CA ALA A 118 12.84 -35.94 4.27
C ALA A 118 12.57 -36.73 5.56
N GLY A 119 11.29 -36.90 5.93
CA GLY A 119 10.87 -37.57 7.17
C GLY A 119 10.95 -36.71 8.43
N GLU A 120 11.42 -35.46 8.36
CA GLU A 120 11.45 -34.55 9.51
C GLU A 120 10.05 -33.99 9.82
N ALA A 121 9.83 -33.66 11.10
CA ALA A 121 8.63 -32.97 11.54
C ALA A 121 8.97 -31.72 12.37
N TRP A 122 8.09 -30.72 12.29
CA TRP A 122 8.20 -29.47 13.03
C TRP A 122 6.93 -29.21 13.82
N ASN A 123 7.09 -28.93 15.11
CA ASN A 123 6.03 -28.43 15.98
C ASN A 123 6.34 -26.98 16.35
N GLU A 124 5.36 -26.08 16.22
CA GLU A 124 5.50 -24.67 16.56
C GLU A 124 4.27 -24.19 17.35
N SER A 125 4.51 -23.39 18.40
CA SER A 125 3.44 -22.80 19.20
C SER A 125 3.18 -21.38 18.70
N ILE A 126 2.02 -21.16 18.10
CA ILE A 126 1.72 -19.90 17.42
C ILE A 126 0.67 -19.11 18.19
N VAL A 127 0.98 -17.86 18.49
CA VAL A 127 0.06 -16.88 19.08
C VAL A 127 -0.02 -15.68 18.13
N PRO A 128 -1.20 -15.38 17.55
CA PRO A 128 -1.37 -14.19 16.72
C PRO A 128 -1.18 -12.89 17.53
N HIS A 129 -0.65 -11.84 16.90
CA HIS A 129 -0.31 -10.58 17.58
C HIS A 129 -1.34 -9.45 17.37
N GLY A 130 -2.27 -9.60 16.43
CA GLY A 130 -3.23 -8.56 16.08
C GLY A 130 -4.46 -8.54 16.97
N LEU A 131 -5.22 -7.45 16.87
CA LEU A 131 -6.54 -7.30 17.48
C LEU A 131 -7.47 -8.44 17.05
N ALA A 132 -8.44 -8.77 17.91
CA ALA A 132 -9.44 -9.79 17.62
C ALA A 132 -10.17 -9.49 16.30
N GLY A 133 -10.36 -10.53 15.49
CA GLY A 133 -10.97 -10.40 14.15
C GLY A 133 -10.03 -9.88 13.05
N THR A 134 -8.78 -9.52 13.38
CA THR A 134 -7.78 -9.03 12.39
C THR A 134 -6.74 -10.07 12.02
N ASN A 135 -6.68 -11.16 12.79
CA ASN A 135 -5.66 -12.19 12.65
C ASN A 135 -5.96 -13.10 11.45
N GLU A 136 -5.03 -13.14 10.50
CA GLU A 136 -5.05 -14.02 9.34
C GLU A 136 -3.81 -14.90 9.38
N LEU A 137 -4.00 -16.22 9.32
CA LEU A 137 -2.91 -17.19 9.32
C LEU A 137 -2.90 -18.00 8.04
N ALA A 138 -1.70 -18.27 7.53
CA ALA A 138 -1.49 -19.11 6.37
C ALA A 138 -0.31 -20.06 6.57
N LEU A 139 -0.45 -21.28 6.09
CA LEU A 139 0.62 -22.26 5.93
C LEU A 139 1.03 -22.29 4.46
N GLU A 140 2.31 -22.08 4.20
CA GLU A 140 2.97 -22.27 2.90
C GLU A 140 3.98 -23.41 3.02
N VAL A 141 3.91 -24.38 2.11
CA VAL A 141 4.88 -25.47 1.97
C VAL A 141 5.35 -25.47 0.52
N SER A 142 6.66 -25.51 0.30
CA SER A 142 7.26 -25.41 -1.03
C SER A 142 8.32 -26.49 -1.26
N ALA A 143 8.35 -27.06 -2.47
CA ALA A 143 9.44 -27.94 -2.94
C ALA A 143 10.54 -27.18 -3.71
N VAL A 144 10.34 -25.89 -3.97
CA VAL A 144 11.29 -24.96 -4.60
C VAL A 144 11.76 -23.92 -3.58
N PRO A 145 12.86 -23.17 -3.86
CA PRO A 145 13.32 -22.12 -2.96
C PRO A 145 12.17 -21.18 -2.55
N PRO A 146 12.00 -20.88 -1.25
CA PRO A 146 10.83 -20.20 -0.74
C PRO A 146 10.77 -18.76 -1.25
N LEU A 147 9.56 -18.31 -1.58
CA LEU A 147 9.30 -16.97 -2.11
C LEU A 147 8.67 -16.03 -1.09
N ASP A 148 8.16 -16.59 0.02
CA ASP A 148 7.40 -15.85 1.00
C ASP A 148 6.26 -15.05 0.35
N LEU A 149 5.47 -15.79 -0.42
CA LEU A 149 4.56 -15.19 -1.37
C LEU A 149 3.46 -14.40 -0.66
N GLU A 150 3.02 -14.87 0.51
CA GLU A 150 2.00 -14.21 1.30
C GLU A 150 2.40 -12.80 1.73
N ARG A 151 3.53 -12.67 2.43
CA ARG A 151 3.98 -11.36 2.93
C ARG A 151 4.27 -10.42 1.76
N ARG A 152 4.95 -10.94 0.73
CA ARG A 152 5.41 -10.13 -0.40
C ARG A 152 4.24 -9.68 -1.28
N LEU A 153 3.29 -10.54 -1.64
CA LEU A 153 2.09 -10.12 -2.37
C LEU A 153 1.21 -9.19 -1.54
N HIS A 154 0.99 -9.50 -0.26
CA HIS A 154 0.19 -8.64 0.59
C HIS A 154 0.80 -7.23 0.69
N TYR A 155 2.11 -7.14 0.91
CA TYR A 155 2.83 -5.86 0.89
C TYR A 155 2.55 -5.07 -0.40
N LEU A 156 2.63 -5.73 -1.56
CA LEU A 156 2.37 -5.10 -2.85
C LEU A 156 0.91 -4.66 -3.03
N ILE A 157 -0.06 -5.49 -2.64
CA ILE A 157 -1.50 -5.24 -2.81
C ILE A 157 -2.00 -4.15 -1.86
N SER A 158 -1.50 -4.14 -0.62
CA SER A 158 -1.92 -3.21 0.43
C SER A 158 -1.22 -1.85 0.40
N TYR A 159 -0.27 -1.67 -0.52
CA TYR A 159 0.56 -0.47 -0.56
C TYR A 159 -0.29 0.79 -0.86
N PRO A 160 -0.25 1.83 0.00
CA PRO A 160 -1.37 2.78 0.10
C PRO A 160 -1.34 3.94 -0.90
N TYR A 161 -0.21 4.20 -1.56
CA TYR A 161 0.03 5.48 -2.25
C TYR A 161 -0.44 5.52 -3.71
N GLY A 162 -0.45 4.39 -4.41
CA GLY A 162 -1.12 4.24 -5.71
C GLY A 162 -0.52 5.04 -6.88
N CYS A 163 0.80 5.24 -6.93
CA CYS A 163 1.47 5.72 -8.15
C CYS A 163 1.49 4.63 -9.24
N LEU A 164 1.86 4.99 -10.47
CA LEU A 164 1.89 4.06 -11.61
C LEU A 164 2.71 2.79 -11.33
N GLU A 165 3.90 2.95 -10.74
CA GLU A 165 4.79 1.84 -10.39
C GLU A 165 4.11 0.89 -9.39
N GLN A 166 3.49 1.43 -8.35
CA GLN A 166 2.89 0.63 -7.28
C GLN A 166 1.62 -0.09 -7.73
N ILE A 167 0.78 0.57 -8.51
CA ILE A 167 -0.39 -0.06 -9.11
C ILE A 167 0.07 -1.26 -9.94
N THR A 168 1.07 -1.05 -10.80
CA THR A 168 1.63 -2.13 -11.63
C THR A 168 2.19 -3.25 -10.75
N SER A 169 3.03 -2.92 -9.76
CA SER A 169 3.64 -3.88 -8.83
C SER A 169 2.62 -4.65 -7.98
N SER A 170 1.46 -4.06 -7.68
CA SER A 170 0.37 -4.73 -6.93
C SER A 170 -0.26 -5.89 -7.71
N VAL A 171 -0.31 -5.81 -9.04
CA VAL A 171 -1.00 -6.80 -9.89
C VAL A 171 -0.06 -7.69 -10.68
N PHE A 172 1.16 -7.25 -10.98
CA PHE A 172 2.05 -7.95 -11.91
C PHE A 172 2.42 -9.37 -11.43
N PRO A 173 2.87 -9.58 -10.18
CA PRO A 173 3.19 -10.95 -9.73
C PRO A 173 1.98 -11.88 -9.64
N GLN A 174 0.77 -11.32 -9.53
CA GLN A 174 -0.46 -12.13 -9.44
C GLN A 174 -0.71 -12.94 -10.73
N LEU A 175 -0.23 -12.45 -11.88
CA LEU A 175 -0.35 -13.11 -13.18
C LEU A 175 0.24 -14.54 -13.18
N TYR A 176 1.26 -14.78 -12.36
CA TYR A 176 2.00 -16.05 -12.35
C TYR A 176 1.66 -16.96 -11.17
N LEU A 177 0.72 -16.57 -10.31
CA LEU A 177 0.27 -17.46 -9.23
C LEU A 177 -0.23 -18.83 -9.73
N PRO A 178 -0.96 -18.93 -10.87
CA PRO A 178 -1.38 -20.22 -11.39
C PRO A 178 -0.24 -21.16 -11.79
N SER A 179 0.97 -20.65 -12.09
CA SER A 179 2.12 -21.49 -12.43
C SER A 179 2.87 -21.99 -11.18
N LEU A 180 2.68 -21.32 -10.04
CA LEU A 180 3.34 -21.67 -8.78
C LEU A 180 2.51 -22.60 -7.90
N MET A 181 1.19 -22.44 -7.92
CA MET A 181 0.28 -23.17 -7.03
C MET A 181 -1.08 -23.41 -7.67
N LYS A 182 -1.78 -24.44 -7.17
CA LYS A 182 -3.18 -24.63 -7.48
C LYS A 182 -4.00 -23.55 -6.78
N LEU A 183 -4.79 -22.80 -7.55
CA LEU A 183 -5.67 -21.77 -7.04
C LEU A 183 -7.10 -22.27 -6.93
N GLU A 184 -7.74 -22.00 -5.79
CA GLU A 184 -9.18 -22.12 -5.62
C GLU A 184 -9.92 -21.06 -6.45
N ASP A 185 -11.16 -21.33 -6.86
CA ASP A 185 -11.91 -20.44 -7.75
C ASP A 185 -12.16 -19.05 -7.15
N ALA A 186 -12.35 -18.96 -5.83
CA ALA A 186 -12.45 -17.68 -5.13
C ALA A 186 -11.19 -16.82 -5.33
N ARG A 187 -9.99 -17.43 -5.26
CA ARG A 187 -8.72 -16.73 -5.44
C ARG A 187 -8.46 -16.39 -6.90
N LYS A 188 -8.82 -17.26 -7.84
CA LYS A 188 -8.78 -16.92 -9.29
C LYS A 188 -9.64 -15.69 -9.59
N ASN A 189 -10.86 -15.66 -9.08
CA ASN A 189 -11.78 -14.55 -9.26
C ASN A 189 -11.26 -13.26 -8.60
N GLU A 190 -10.60 -13.37 -7.44
CA GLU A 190 -9.93 -12.25 -6.79
C GLU A 190 -8.80 -11.68 -7.66
N ILE A 191 -7.92 -12.54 -8.15
CA ILE A 191 -6.82 -12.13 -9.05
C ILE A 191 -7.37 -11.49 -10.32
N GLN A 192 -8.40 -12.07 -10.93
CA GLN A 192 -9.05 -11.49 -12.11
C GLN A 192 -9.56 -10.08 -11.83
N ARG A 193 -10.31 -9.88 -10.74
CA ARG A 193 -10.80 -8.55 -10.35
C ARG A 193 -9.66 -7.57 -10.10
N ASN A 194 -8.59 -8.01 -9.44
CA ASN A 194 -7.43 -7.16 -9.17
C ASN A 194 -6.74 -6.73 -10.46
N VAL A 195 -6.51 -7.67 -11.38
CA VAL A 195 -5.86 -7.41 -12.67
C VAL A 195 -6.72 -6.48 -13.53
N ASP A 196 -8.03 -6.73 -13.63
CA ASP A 196 -8.96 -5.88 -14.39
C ASP A 196 -9.02 -4.46 -13.81
N ALA A 197 -9.10 -4.33 -12.49
CA ALA A 197 -9.04 -3.04 -11.81
C ALA A 197 -7.69 -2.34 -12.02
N GLY A 198 -6.58 -3.08 -12.02
CA GLY A 198 -5.26 -2.58 -12.35
C GLY A 198 -5.18 -2.01 -13.76
N VAL A 199 -5.58 -2.79 -14.77
CA VAL A 199 -5.63 -2.36 -16.18
C VAL A 199 -6.50 -1.11 -16.36
N HIS A 200 -7.70 -1.10 -15.76
CA HIS A 200 -8.59 0.05 -15.80
C HIS A 200 -7.97 1.28 -15.12
N ARG A 201 -7.28 1.10 -13.99
CA ARG A 201 -6.63 2.23 -13.30
C ARG A 201 -5.48 2.79 -14.11
N LEU A 202 -4.68 1.94 -14.77
CA LEU A 202 -3.57 2.35 -15.62
C LEU A 202 -4.02 3.25 -16.79
N SER A 203 -5.24 3.09 -17.32
CA SER A 203 -5.71 3.96 -18.41
C SER A 203 -5.83 5.43 -18.00
N GLY A 204 -6.05 5.71 -16.71
CA GLY A 204 -6.07 7.07 -16.17
C GLY A 204 -4.69 7.75 -16.06
N PHE A 205 -3.61 7.01 -16.35
CA PHE A 205 -2.23 7.51 -16.34
C PHE A 205 -1.65 7.67 -17.76
N GLN A 206 -2.30 7.08 -18.78
CA GLN A 206 -1.77 7.14 -20.15
C GLN A 206 -2.05 8.50 -20.79
N LEU A 207 -1.00 9.11 -21.34
CA LEU A 207 -1.05 10.38 -22.05
C LEU A 207 -1.36 10.19 -23.55
N PRO A 208 -1.77 11.26 -24.26
CA PRO A 208 -2.06 11.18 -25.70
C PRO A 208 -0.88 10.71 -26.56
N ASN A 209 0.37 10.94 -26.11
CA ASN A 209 1.56 10.47 -26.80
C ASN A 209 1.82 8.95 -26.61
N GLY A 210 1.09 8.28 -25.73
CA GLY A 210 1.19 6.84 -25.43
C GLY A 210 2.05 6.49 -24.21
N GLY A 211 2.81 7.44 -23.68
CA GLY A 211 3.54 7.29 -22.42
C GLY A 211 2.61 7.37 -21.21
N PHE A 212 3.12 7.07 -20.02
CA PHE A 212 2.36 7.12 -18.77
C PHE A 212 2.98 8.11 -17.79
N THR A 213 2.14 8.81 -17.02
CA THR A 213 2.59 9.69 -15.92
C THR A 213 2.82 8.89 -14.65
N TYR A 214 3.63 9.43 -13.74
CA TYR A 214 3.86 8.77 -12.45
C TYR A 214 2.66 8.87 -11.49
N TRP A 215 2.02 10.05 -11.43
CA TRP A 215 0.81 10.33 -10.67
C TRP A 215 -0.41 10.50 -11.60
N PRO A 216 -1.62 10.13 -11.15
CA PRO A 216 -2.83 10.29 -11.96
C PRO A 216 -3.11 11.77 -12.21
N GLY A 217 -3.49 12.13 -13.44
CA GLY A 217 -3.76 13.53 -13.82
C GLY A 217 -2.52 14.43 -13.87
N GLY A 218 -1.31 13.87 -13.73
CA GLY A 218 -0.06 14.60 -13.89
C GLY A 218 0.25 14.96 -15.36
N PHE A 219 1.32 15.72 -15.56
CA PHE A 219 1.95 15.95 -16.86
C PHE A 219 3.44 15.60 -16.75
N TYR A 220 4.08 15.22 -17.86
CA TYR A 220 5.53 14.97 -17.89
C TYR A 220 6.27 16.20 -17.33
N SER A 221 6.85 16.06 -16.14
CA SER A 221 7.76 17.07 -15.60
C SER A 221 9.11 16.91 -16.28
N ARG A 222 9.70 18.00 -16.79
CA ARG A 222 11.04 17.96 -17.39
C ARG A 222 12.10 17.36 -16.45
N ASN A 223 11.88 17.41 -15.14
CA ASN A 223 12.80 16.91 -14.13
C ASN A 223 12.61 15.41 -13.79
N ASP A 224 11.53 14.76 -14.24
CA ASP A 224 11.18 13.36 -13.89
C ASP A 224 11.19 12.39 -15.07
N SER A 225 11.68 12.83 -16.23
CA SER A 225 11.56 12.07 -17.47
C SER A 225 12.05 10.62 -17.38
N LEU A 226 13.10 10.33 -16.60
CA LEU A 226 13.62 8.97 -16.47
C LEU A 226 12.75 8.06 -15.59
N ARG A 227 12.20 8.59 -14.49
CA ARG A 227 11.24 7.93 -13.60
C ARG A 227 9.98 7.54 -14.36
N GLU A 228 9.45 8.50 -15.13
CA GLU A 228 8.25 8.30 -15.96
C GLU A 228 8.51 7.34 -17.12
N ASN A 229 9.68 7.40 -17.77
CA ASN A 229 10.07 6.47 -18.84
C ASN A 229 10.19 5.02 -18.35
N TRP A 230 10.83 4.83 -17.19
CA TRP A 230 10.94 3.50 -16.60
C TRP A 230 9.57 2.95 -16.21
N ALA A 231 8.76 3.76 -15.51
CA ALA A 231 7.43 3.35 -15.08
C ALA A 231 6.49 3.10 -16.27
N THR A 232 6.60 3.88 -17.34
CA THR A 232 5.92 3.63 -18.63
C THR A 232 6.31 2.27 -19.20
N THR A 233 7.60 1.95 -19.25
CA THR A 233 8.10 0.66 -19.74
C THR A 233 7.58 -0.49 -18.87
N TYR A 234 7.54 -0.30 -17.54
CA TYR A 234 7.06 -1.28 -16.58
C TYR A 234 5.56 -1.55 -16.68
N ALA A 235 4.74 -0.51 -16.79
CA ALA A 235 3.30 -0.65 -17.02
C ALA A 235 3.02 -1.42 -18.32
N GLY A 236 3.74 -1.09 -19.40
CA GLY A 236 3.62 -1.81 -20.67
C GLY A 236 4.05 -3.27 -20.59
N HIS A 237 5.12 -3.58 -19.85
CA HIS A 237 5.55 -4.96 -19.61
C HIS A 237 4.42 -5.78 -18.97
N PHE A 238 3.77 -5.24 -17.94
CA PHE A 238 2.59 -5.86 -17.33
C PHE A 238 1.46 -6.07 -18.35
N LEU A 239 1.12 -5.04 -19.14
CA LEU A 239 0.04 -5.14 -20.13
C LEU A 239 0.32 -6.20 -21.21
N ILE A 240 1.57 -6.35 -21.65
CA ILE A 240 1.99 -7.38 -22.62
C ILE A 240 1.79 -8.77 -22.01
N GLU A 241 2.29 -9.01 -20.80
CA GLU A 241 2.23 -10.31 -20.14
C GLU A 241 0.78 -10.66 -19.76
N ALA A 242 -0.01 -9.70 -19.27
CA ALA A 242 -1.43 -9.87 -18.96
C ALA A 242 -2.23 -10.27 -20.21
N LYS A 243 -2.02 -9.57 -21.34
CA LYS A 243 -2.67 -9.91 -22.61
C LYS A 243 -2.26 -11.31 -23.10
N ALA A 244 -0.98 -11.67 -22.98
CA ALA A 244 -0.48 -12.98 -23.38
C ALA A 244 -1.10 -14.13 -22.55
N LEU A 245 -1.47 -13.86 -21.29
CA LEU A 245 -2.14 -14.78 -20.39
C LEU A 245 -3.68 -14.75 -20.48
N GLY A 246 -4.25 -13.96 -21.40
CA GLY A 246 -5.68 -13.93 -21.69
C GLY A 246 -6.51 -12.93 -20.88
N TYR A 247 -5.88 -12.04 -20.11
CA TYR A 247 -6.58 -10.95 -19.44
C TYR A 247 -7.00 -9.87 -20.44
N ALA A 248 -8.11 -9.17 -20.14
CA ALA A 248 -8.62 -8.12 -21.01
C ALA A 248 -7.73 -6.87 -20.93
N VAL A 249 -7.08 -6.53 -22.05
CA VAL A 249 -6.25 -5.33 -22.19
C VAL A 249 -6.72 -4.53 -23.41
N PRO A 250 -7.04 -3.23 -23.28
CA PRO A 250 -7.47 -2.42 -24.42
C PRO A 250 -6.40 -2.33 -25.52
N ASP A 251 -6.74 -2.73 -26.75
CA ASP A 251 -5.78 -2.74 -27.87
C ASP A 251 -5.21 -1.36 -28.18
N ALA A 252 -6.03 -0.32 -28.12
CA ALA A 252 -5.60 1.06 -28.34
C ALA A 252 -4.55 1.51 -27.32
N MET A 253 -4.70 1.10 -26.05
CA MET A 253 -3.77 1.44 -24.98
C MET A 253 -2.40 0.84 -25.25
N LEU A 254 -2.35 -0.46 -25.60
CA LEU A 254 -1.10 -1.14 -25.92
C LEU A 254 -0.46 -0.62 -27.22
N ALA A 255 -1.27 -0.35 -28.26
CA ALA A 255 -0.78 0.20 -29.53
C ALA A 255 -0.17 1.61 -29.34
N ASN A 256 -0.79 2.46 -28.52
CA ASN A 256 -0.26 3.77 -28.18
C ASN A 256 1.06 3.67 -27.40
N TRP A 257 1.13 2.76 -26.42
CA TRP A 257 2.36 2.49 -25.67
C TRP A 257 3.48 2.00 -26.60
N THR A 258 3.21 1.04 -27.49
CA THR A 258 4.21 0.53 -28.44
C THR A 258 4.75 1.64 -29.32
N ARG A 259 3.89 2.52 -29.86
CA ARG A 259 4.32 3.67 -30.66
C ARG A 259 5.23 4.61 -29.87
N TYR A 260 4.85 4.94 -28.64
CA TYR A 260 5.67 5.76 -27.74
C TYR A 260 7.05 5.14 -27.52
N GLN A 261 7.10 3.85 -27.14
CA GLN A 261 8.34 3.14 -26.88
C GLN A 261 9.24 3.06 -28.10
N ARG A 262 8.69 2.81 -29.31
CA ARG A 262 9.47 2.77 -30.55
C ARG A 262 10.12 4.11 -30.84
N THR A 263 9.36 5.21 -30.76
CA THR A 263 9.90 6.56 -30.96
C THR A 263 11.01 6.86 -29.95
N THR A 264 10.79 6.59 -28.67
CA THR A 264 11.78 6.85 -27.61
C THR A 264 13.03 5.97 -27.77
N ALA A 265 12.88 4.71 -28.19
CA ALA A 265 14.00 3.81 -28.47
C ALA A 265 14.85 4.32 -29.64
N GLN A 266 14.20 4.87 -30.67
CA GLN A 266 14.85 5.39 -31.86
C GLN A 266 15.58 6.71 -31.59
N SER A 267 15.03 7.59 -30.76
CA SER A 267 15.64 8.88 -30.41
C SER A 267 16.68 8.79 -29.28
N TRP A 268 16.87 7.62 -28.68
CA TRP A 268 17.78 7.46 -27.55
C TRP A 268 19.24 7.78 -27.89
N ASN A 269 19.83 8.64 -27.08
CA ASN A 269 21.23 9.08 -27.12
C ASN A 269 21.87 9.11 -25.72
N GLY A 270 21.23 8.46 -24.75
CA GLY A 270 21.59 8.55 -23.35
C GLY A 270 22.88 7.82 -22.99
N THR A 271 23.53 8.29 -21.92
CA THR A 271 24.73 7.68 -21.34
C THR A 271 24.57 7.54 -19.83
N GLY A 272 25.36 6.64 -19.23
CA GLY A 272 25.31 6.34 -17.80
C GLY A 272 24.33 5.23 -17.46
N TYR A 273 24.51 4.67 -16.26
CA TYR A 273 23.87 3.42 -15.85
C TYR A 273 22.32 3.45 -16.00
N ALA A 274 21.65 4.48 -15.46
CA ALA A 274 20.20 4.52 -15.41
C ALA A 274 19.55 4.68 -16.80
N GLN A 275 20.12 5.53 -17.66
CA GLN A 275 19.64 5.73 -19.04
C GLN A 275 19.89 4.49 -19.93
N THR A 276 21.00 3.79 -19.70
CA THR A 276 21.30 2.53 -20.40
C THR A 276 20.39 1.41 -19.94
N MET A 277 20.11 1.29 -18.63
CA MET A 277 19.14 0.32 -18.11
C MET A 277 17.73 0.57 -18.65
N ASP A 278 17.25 1.81 -18.66
CA ASP A 278 15.94 2.19 -19.21
C ASP A 278 15.82 1.78 -20.69
N GLN A 279 16.85 2.05 -21.49
CA GLN A 279 16.86 1.65 -22.90
C GLN A 279 16.90 0.13 -23.09
N ALA A 280 17.71 -0.60 -22.34
CA ALA A 280 17.72 -2.07 -22.40
C ALA A 280 16.34 -2.63 -22.10
N TYR A 281 15.67 -2.08 -21.08
CA TYR A 281 14.36 -2.55 -20.66
C TYR A 281 13.27 -2.22 -21.70
N ARG A 282 13.32 -1.02 -22.29
CA ARG A 282 12.47 -0.65 -23.43
C ARG A 282 12.63 -1.60 -24.61
N LEU A 283 13.87 -1.91 -24.98
CA LEU A 283 14.15 -2.83 -26.08
C LEU A 283 13.69 -4.26 -25.78
N TYR A 284 13.85 -4.71 -24.53
CA TYR A 284 13.35 -6.01 -24.07
C TYR A 284 11.83 -6.12 -24.18
N THR A 285 11.11 -5.12 -23.68
CA THR A 285 9.64 -5.12 -23.72
C THR A 285 9.08 -4.96 -25.12
N LEU A 286 9.75 -4.21 -26.02
CA LEU A 286 9.41 -4.17 -27.45
C LEU A 286 9.60 -5.53 -28.13
N ALA A 287 10.70 -6.24 -27.84
CA ALA A 287 10.91 -7.59 -28.34
C ALA A 287 9.87 -8.58 -27.78
N LEU A 288 9.53 -8.46 -26.49
CA LEU A 288 8.47 -9.25 -25.85
C LEU A 288 7.08 -9.00 -26.48
N ALA A 289 6.81 -7.75 -26.89
CA ALA A 289 5.62 -7.37 -27.64
C ALA A 289 5.63 -7.82 -29.11
N ARG A 290 6.66 -8.55 -29.56
CA ARG A 290 6.90 -8.97 -30.95
C ARG A 290 7.10 -7.81 -31.94
N GLU A 291 7.55 -6.66 -31.45
CA GLU A 291 7.85 -5.45 -32.21
C GLU A 291 9.31 -4.99 -31.98
N PRO A 292 10.32 -5.86 -32.22
CA PRO A 292 11.70 -5.55 -31.87
C PRO A 292 12.29 -4.41 -32.70
N GLU A 293 12.90 -3.42 -32.04
CA GLU A 293 13.60 -2.31 -32.68
C GLU A 293 15.08 -2.66 -32.93
N ILE A 294 15.33 -3.54 -33.90
CA ILE A 294 16.67 -4.11 -34.20
C ILE A 294 17.75 -3.03 -34.40
N GLY A 295 17.42 -1.92 -35.08
CA GLY A 295 18.36 -0.82 -35.28
C GLY A 295 18.80 -0.16 -33.96
N ALA A 296 17.87 0.04 -33.03
CA ALA A 296 18.16 0.57 -31.70
C ALA A 296 18.92 -0.45 -30.83
N MET A 297 18.59 -1.75 -30.94
CA MET A 297 19.34 -2.84 -30.30
C MET A 297 20.80 -2.89 -30.75
N ASN A 298 21.03 -2.82 -32.07
CA ASN A 298 22.38 -2.80 -32.62
C ASN A 298 23.16 -1.56 -32.16
N ARG A 299 22.56 -0.36 -32.20
CA ARG A 299 23.18 0.86 -31.68
C ARG A 299 23.56 0.73 -30.20
N MET A 300 22.71 0.12 -29.38
CA MET A 300 23.01 -0.11 -27.97
C MET A 300 24.15 -1.12 -27.79
N ARG A 301 24.18 -2.19 -28.60
CA ARG A 301 25.25 -3.19 -28.61
C ARG A 301 26.63 -2.59 -28.88
N GLU A 302 26.71 -1.53 -29.69
CA GLU A 302 27.97 -0.83 -30.00
C GLU A 302 28.43 0.14 -28.89
N GLN A 303 27.71 0.27 -27.77
CA GLN A 303 28.21 1.04 -26.63
C GLN A 303 29.40 0.35 -25.97
N LYS A 304 30.44 1.14 -25.64
CA LYS A 304 31.69 0.63 -25.07
C LYS A 304 31.51 -0.05 -23.72
N GLU A 305 30.61 0.49 -22.88
CA GLU A 305 30.35 -0.01 -21.53
C GLU A 305 28.84 -0.17 -21.35
N LEU A 306 28.39 -1.40 -21.16
CA LEU A 306 27.01 -1.73 -20.81
C LEU A 306 27.00 -2.30 -19.39
N PRO A 307 26.12 -1.80 -18.49
CA PRO A 307 25.86 -2.46 -17.22
C PRO A 307 25.52 -3.93 -17.42
N THR A 308 25.99 -4.80 -16.52
CA THR A 308 25.79 -6.26 -16.63
C THR A 308 24.32 -6.64 -16.85
N ALA A 309 23.42 -6.07 -16.04
CA ALA A 309 21.98 -6.32 -16.17
C ALA A 309 21.40 -5.82 -17.50
N ALA A 310 21.82 -4.64 -17.98
CA ALA A 310 21.41 -4.10 -19.28
C ALA A 310 21.88 -5.00 -20.44
N ARG A 311 23.11 -5.52 -20.35
CA ARG A 311 23.68 -6.43 -21.35
C ARG A 311 22.95 -7.78 -21.39
N TRP A 312 22.59 -8.33 -20.22
CA TRP A 312 21.74 -9.52 -20.12
C TRP A 312 20.35 -9.28 -20.72
N MET A 313 19.71 -8.15 -20.39
CA MET A 313 18.43 -7.76 -21.00
C MET A 313 18.54 -7.67 -22.52
N LEU A 314 19.57 -6.99 -23.05
CA LEU A 314 19.77 -6.86 -24.49
C LEU A 314 19.99 -8.23 -25.17
N ALA A 315 20.70 -9.16 -24.53
CA ALA A 315 20.86 -10.52 -25.03
C ALA A 315 19.50 -11.25 -25.08
N ALA A 316 18.69 -11.13 -24.03
CA ALA A 316 17.33 -11.66 -24.01
C ALA A 316 16.45 -11.01 -25.09
N SER A 317 16.59 -9.71 -25.35
CA SER A 317 15.89 -9.03 -26.45
C SER A 317 16.24 -9.61 -27.82
N TYR A 318 17.53 -9.90 -28.07
CA TYR A 318 17.96 -10.58 -29.30
C TYR A 318 17.37 -11.99 -29.40
N GLN A 319 17.34 -12.74 -28.30
CA GLN A 319 16.74 -14.06 -28.25
C GLN A 319 15.24 -14.03 -28.58
N LEU A 320 14.50 -13.09 -27.98
CA LEU A 320 13.07 -12.88 -28.25
C LEU A 320 12.81 -12.45 -29.71
N ALA A 321 13.74 -11.70 -30.31
CA ALA A 321 13.69 -11.32 -31.71
C ALA A 321 14.12 -12.45 -32.69
N GLY A 322 14.48 -13.63 -32.19
CA GLY A 322 14.94 -14.76 -33.00
C GLY A 322 16.38 -14.66 -33.49
N LEU A 323 17.16 -13.72 -32.97
CA LEU A 323 18.57 -13.49 -33.30
C LEU A 323 19.51 -14.18 -32.31
N THR A 324 19.39 -15.50 -32.21
CA THR A 324 20.08 -16.35 -31.21
C THR A 324 21.60 -16.16 -31.21
N GLN A 325 22.25 -16.04 -32.39
CA GLN A 325 23.69 -15.85 -32.46
C GLN A 325 24.14 -14.54 -31.80
N ALA A 326 23.41 -13.44 -32.02
CA ALA A 326 23.70 -12.15 -31.38
C ALA A 326 23.48 -12.21 -29.86
N ALA A 327 22.45 -12.95 -29.42
CA ALA A 327 22.18 -13.19 -28.00
C ALA A 327 23.32 -13.99 -27.33
N ASP A 328 23.78 -15.05 -27.98
CA ASP A 328 24.88 -15.88 -27.49
C ASP A 328 26.20 -15.13 -27.46
N ASP A 329 26.53 -14.36 -28.50
CA ASP A 329 27.75 -13.53 -28.55
C ASP A 329 27.75 -12.48 -27.43
N LEU A 330 26.60 -11.86 -27.15
CA LEU A 330 26.49 -10.83 -26.12
C LEU A 330 26.56 -11.40 -24.70
N SER A 331 26.02 -12.60 -24.48
CA SER A 331 25.96 -13.28 -23.17
C SER A 331 27.14 -14.19 -22.87
N ARG A 332 28.02 -14.47 -23.85
CA ARG A 332 29.16 -15.37 -23.69
C ARG A 332 30.06 -14.91 -22.54
N ASN A 333 30.25 -15.80 -21.55
CA ASN A 333 31.07 -15.57 -20.35
C ASN A 333 30.69 -14.29 -19.58
N LEU A 334 29.45 -13.82 -19.71
CA LEU A 334 28.97 -12.66 -18.99
C LEU A 334 28.74 -13.04 -17.51
N SER A 335 29.27 -12.22 -16.60
CA SER A 335 29.02 -12.40 -15.17
C SER A 335 27.54 -12.21 -14.83
N THR A 336 27.04 -12.90 -13.81
CA THR A 336 25.71 -12.67 -13.23
C THR A 336 25.75 -11.69 -12.05
N GLU A 337 26.94 -11.23 -11.68
CA GLU A 337 27.10 -10.23 -10.63
C GLU A 337 26.60 -8.87 -11.10
N VAL A 338 25.78 -8.26 -10.27
CA VAL A 338 25.19 -6.94 -10.52
C VAL A 338 25.78 -5.92 -9.55
N ALA A 339 25.83 -4.66 -9.98
CA ALA A 339 26.39 -3.59 -9.17
C ALA A 339 25.58 -3.39 -7.86
N THR A 340 26.28 -2.95 -6.82
CA THR A 340 25.75 -2.81 -5.45
C THR A 340 25.28 -1.40 -5.10
N SER A 341 25.22 -0.47 -6.06
CA SER A 341 24.89 0.93 -5.76
C SER A 341 23.39 1.08 -5.47
N GLU A 342 23.08 1.76 -4.37
CA GLU A 342 21.70 2.07 -3.93
C GLU A 342 21.19 3.41 -4.50
N ASP A 343 22.01 4.15 -5.27
CA ASP A 343 21.71 5.50 -5.79
C ASP A 343 20.98 5.50 -7.16
N TRP A 344 20.08 4.54 -7.40
CA TRP A 344 19.33 4.45 -8.67
C TRP A 344 17.82 4.72 -8.50
N ALA A 345 17.49 5.69 -7.63
CA ALA A 345 16.13 6.06 -7.31
C ALA A 345 15.29 6.42 -8.55
N ASP A 346 15.90 7.07 -9.55
CA ASP A 346 15.25 7.49 -10.80
C ASP A 346 14.68 6.35 -11.65
N ILE A 347 15.14 5.11 -11.44
CA ILE A 347 14.63 3.91 -12.13
C ILE A 347 14.16 2.83 -11.15
N PHE A 348 13.91 3.22 -9.90
CA PHE A 348 13.52 2.32 -8.81
C PHE A 348 14.49 1.14 -8.64
N GLY A 349 15.78 1.37 -8.95
CA GLY A 349 16.77 0.31 -9.05
C GLY A 349 17.22 -0.20 -7.70
N SER A 350 17.55 -1.49 -7.64
CA SER A 350 18.19 -2.13 -6.49
C SER A 350 18.99 -3.35 -6.94
N ARG A 351 19.87 -3.85 -6.08
CA ARG A 351 20.58 -5.12 -6.31
C ARG A 351 19.60 -6.27 -6.57
N MET A 352 18.53 -6.36 -5.78
CA MET A 352 17.50 -7.42 -5.94
C MET A 352 16.77 -7.31 -7.28
N ARG A 353 16.41 -6.10 -7.69
CA ARG A 353 15.80 -5.84 -9.00
C ARG A 353 16.73 -6.28 -10.13
N ASP A 354 17.99 -5.87 -10.09
CA ASP A 354 18.97 -6.22 -11.12
C ASP A 354 19.21 -7.74 -11.19
N GLN A 355 19.27 -8.42 -10.03
CA GLN A 355 19.35 -9.87 -9.96
C GLN A 355 18.13 -10.52 -10.62
N ALA A 356 16.92 -10.05 -10.32
CA ALA A 356 15.69 -10.55 -10.94
C ALA A 356 15.67 -10.35 -12.46
N VAL A 357 16.17 -9.20 -12.92
CA VAL A 357 16.36 -8.91 -14.35
C VAL A 357 17.31 -9.90 -15.02
N VAL A 358 18.47 -10.15 -14.39
CA VAL A 358 19.44 -11.13 -14.90
C VAL A 358 18.84 -12.54 -14.88
N LEU A 359 18.14 -12.93 -13.82
CA LEU A 359 17.45 -14.22 -13.73
C LEU A 359 16.45 -14.39 -14.87
N ARG A 360 15.64 -13.36 -15.16
CA ARG A 360 14.69 -13.37 -16.27
C ARG A 360 15.38 -13.54 -17.63
N ALA A 361 16.52 -12.88 -17.84
CA ALA A 361 17.30 -13.04 -19.05
C ALA A 361 17.90 -14.45 -19.18
N LEU A 362 18.47 -14.99 -18.10
CA LEU A 362 19.02 -16.35 -18.07
C LEU A 362 17.95 -17.40 -18.39
N VAL A 363 16.75 -17.26 -17.82
CA VAL A 363 15.57 -18.08 -18.13
C VAL A 363 15.21 -17.98 -19.61
N THR A 364 15.17 -16.77 -20.17
CA THR A 364 14.87 -16.53 -21.59
C THR A 364 15.91 -17.17 -22.53
N LEU A 365 17.18 -17.21 -22.11
CA LEU A 365 18.30 -17.76 -22.86
C LEU A 365 18.56 -19.26 -22.59
N GLY A 366 17.74 -19.91 -21.75
CA GLY A 366 17.92 -21.33 -21.38
C GLY A 366 19.21 -21.62 -20.58
N ARG A 367 19.72 -20.66 -19.80
CA ARG A 367 20.96 -20.79 -19.00
C ARG A 367 20.68 -21.32 -17.59
N THR A 368 20.21 -22.57 -17.51
CA THR A 368 19.64 -23.16 -16.27
C THR A 368 20.57 -23.15 -15.06
N SER A 369 21.85 -23.50 -15.20
CA SER A 369 22.78 -23.59 -14.06
C SER A 369 23.08 -22.22 -13.44
N GLN A 370 23.27 -21.19 -14.26
CA GLN A 370 23.43 -19.81 -13.79
C GLN A 370 22.14 -19.28 -13.16
N ALA A 371 20.98 -19.67 -13.71
CA ALA A 371 19.68 -19.29 -13.17
C ALA A 371 19.44 -19.87 -11.76
N GLU A 372 19.84 -21.13 -11.50
CA GLU A 372 19.67 -21.78 -10.20
C GLU A 372 20.42 -21.04 -9.08
N ALA A 373 21.71 -20.75 -9.25
CA ALA A 373 22.49 -20.04 -8.24
C ALA A 373 21.92 -18.66 -7.91
N LEU A 374 21.41 -17.95 -8.93
CA LEU A 374 20.82 -16.62 -8.77
C LEU A 374 19.42 -16.69 -8.15
N ALA A 375 18.62 -17.69 -8.50
CA ALA A 375 17.31 -17.95 -7.90
C ALA A 375 17.43 -18.24 -6.40
N ASP A 376 18.44 -19.00 -5.99
CA ASP A 376 18.75 -19.26 -4.58
C ASP A 376 19.11 -17.97 -3.82
N GLU A 377 19.86 -17.06 -4.44
CA GLU A 377 20.20 -15.77 -3.82
C GLU A 377 18.97 -14.86 -3.67
N ILE A 378 18.15 -14.77 -4.73
CA ILE A 378 16.90 -14.00 -4.70
C ILE A 378 15.94 -14.56 -3.64
N SER A 379 15.79 -15.88 -3.56
CA SER A 379 14.96 -16.55 -2.56
C SER A 379 15.41 -16.21 -1.13
N ARG A 380 16.71 -16.29 -0.84
CA ARG A 380 17.26 -15.88 0.48
C ARG A 380 16.92 -14.44 0.82
N GLY A 381 16.95 -13.53 -0.15
CA GLY A 381 16.53 -12.15 0.05
C GLY A 381 15.02 -12.05 0.31
N LEU A 382 14.19 -12.68 -0.52
CA LEU A 382 12.73 -12.67 -0.38
C LEU A 382 12.25 -13.16 0.99
N VAL A 383 12.86 -14.21 1.55
CA VAL A 383 12.48 -14.73 2.87
C VAL A 383 13.09 -13.98 4.05
N SER A 384 14.10 -13.13 3.82
CA SER A 384 14.73 -12.37 4.89
C SER A 384 13.81 -11.24 5.41
N GLU A 385 14.16 -10.72 6.59
CA GLU A 385 13.57 -9.51 7.16
C GLU A 385 14.08 -8.22 6.48
N ARG A 386 14.94 -8.33 5.46
CA ARG A 386 15.36 -7.18 4.67
C ARG A 386 14.15 -6.59 3.95
N TRP A 387 14.00 -5.28 4.09
CA TRP A 387 13.03 -4.52 3.34
C TRP A 387 13.44 -4.44 1.86
N TYR A 388 12.45 -4.52 0.98
CA TYR A 388 12.61 -4.33 -0.46
C TYR A 388 11.43 -3.50 -0.97
N SER A 389 11.70 -2.62 -1.94
CA SER A 389 10.66 -1.81 -2.57
C SER A 389 9.58 -2.65 -3.26
N THR A 390 8.45 -2.01 -3.55
CA THR A 390 7.39 -2.56 -4.42
C THR A 390 7.97 -3.10 -5.71
N GLN A 391 8.81 -2.30 -6.37
CA GLN A 391 9.46 -2.66 -7.63
C GLN A 391 10.37 -3.89 -7.46
N SER A 392 11.29 -3.86 -6.50
CA SER A 392 12.24 -4.96 -6.27
C SER A 392 11.52 -6.27 -5.95
N THR A 393 10.47 -6.18 -5.13
CA THR A 393 9.67 -7.32 -4.72
C THR A 393 8.90 -7.91 -5.89
N ALA A 394 8.22 -7.06 -6.68
CA ALA A 394 7.46 -7.51 -7.83
C ALA A 394 8.35 -8.19 -8.89
N TYR A 395 9.47 -7.57 -9.26
CA TYR A 395 10.43 -8.16 -10.20
C TYR A 395 10.98 -9.50 -9.71
N ALA A 396 11.37 -9.59 -8.44
CA ALA A 396 11.88 -10.83 -7.86
C ALA A 396 10.85 -11.95 -7.93
N LEU A 397 9.59 -11.67 -7.52
CA LEU A 397 8.52 -12.66 -7.59
C LEU A 397 8.24 -13.11 -9.02
N MET A 398 8.19 -12.18 -9.98
CA MET A 398 7.98 -12.51 -11.39
C MET A 398 9.13 -13.38 -11.94
N ALA A 399 10.38 -12.98 -11.73
CA ALA A 399 11.53 -13.70 -12.23
C ALA A 399 11.62 -15.10 -11.63
N MET A 400 11.32 -15.25 -10.33
CA MET A 400 11.23 -16.53 -9.66
C MET A 400 10.08 -17.38 -10.21
N ALA A 401 8.91 -16.80 -10.49
CA ALA A 401 7.79 -17.54 -11.07
C ALA A 401 8.11 -18.09 -12.47
N HIS A 402 8.80 -17.29 -13.30
CA HIS A 402 9.30 -17.74 -14.60
C HIS A 402 10.38 -18.82 -14.49
N TYR A 403 11.29 -18.71 -13.50
CA TYR A 403 12.29 -19.73 -13.21
C TYR A 403 11.66 -21.06 -12.77
N VAL A 404 10.73 -21.00 -11.81
CA VAL A 404 10.02 -22.18 -11.27
C VAL A 404 9.16 -22.83 -12.36
N GLY A 405 8.54 -22.05 -13.24
CA GLY A 405 7.74 -22.55 -14.36
C GLY A 405 8.52 -23.41 -15.36
N LEU A 406 9.85 -23.35 -15.37
CA LEU A 406 10.72 -24.26 -16.16
C LEU A 406 11.00 -25.59 -15.45
N GLY A 407 10.79 -25.66 -14.13
CA GLY A 407 11.12 -26.81 -13.29
C GLY A 407 10.09 -27.93 -13.40
N GLN A 408 10.54 -29.15 -13.70
CA GLN A 408 9.69 -30.34 -13.82
C GLN A 408 9.10 -30.87 -12.49
N ILE A 409 9.36 -30.18 -11.37
CA ILE A 409 8.95 -30.66 -10.04
C ILE A 409 7.55 -30.15 -9.73
N THR A 410 6.59 -31.06 -9.85
CA THR A 410 5.18 -30.78 -9.65
C THR A 410 4.55 -31.63 -8.56
N SER A 411 5.29 -32.53 -7.87
CA SER A 411 4.66 -33.28 -6.77
C SER A 411 5.51 -33.53 -5.53
N TYR A 412 4.84 -33.42 -4.37
CA TYR A 412 5.34 -33.77 -3.04
C TYR A 412 4.17 -33.99 -2.07
N THR A 413 4.43 -34.74 -1.01
CA THR A 413 3.45 -35.02 0.05
C THR A 413 3.90 -34.43 1.38
N PHE A 414 2.94 -33.97 2.18
CA PHE A 414 3.18 -33.60 3.57
C PHE A 414 1.89 -33.73 4.38
N GLU A 415 2.01 -33.70 5.69
CA GLU A 415 0.89 -33.68 6.62
C GLU A 415 1.02 -32.46 7.53
N TYR A 416 -0.09 -31.81 7.88
CA TYR A 416 -0.09 -30.80 8.94
C TYR A 416 -1.26 -31.01 9.89
N SER A 417 -1.10 -30.60 11.14
CA SER A 417 -2.17 -30.62 12.14
C SER A 417 -2.20 -29.34 12.97
N ILE A 418 -3.42 -28.97 13.38
CA ILE A 418 -3.68 -27.86 14.31
C ILE A 418 -4.44 -28.47 15.48
N ASP A 419 -3.89 -28.32 16.70
CA ASP A 419 -4.44 -28.93 17.92
C ASP A 419 -4.82 -30.42 17.73
N GLY A 420 -3.98 -31.16 17.00
CA GLY A 420 -4.14 -32.61 16.76
C GLY A 420 -5.09 -32.99 15.62
N LYS A 421 -5.80 -32.05 14.98
CA LYS A 421 -6.60 -32.33 13.79
C LYS A 421 -5.71 -32.34 12.55
N ALA A 422 -5.37 -33.52 12.04
CA ALA A 422 -4.43 -33.69 10.93
C ALA A 422 -5.08 -33.67 9.54
N THR A 423 -4.33 -33.17 8.55
CA THR A 423 -4.67 -33.12 7.13
C THR A 423 -3.46 -33.60 6.32
N LYS A 424 -3.63 -34.67 5.54
CA LYS A 424 -2.62 -35.19 4.61
C LYS A 424 -2.84 -34.61 3.21
N LEU A 425 -1.76 -34.22 2.55
CA LEU A 425 -1.80 -33.57 1.25
C LEU A 425 -0.83 -34.22 0.26
N ASP A 426 -1.32 -34.38 -0.96
CA ASP A 426 -0.53 -34.67 -2.16
C ASP A 426 -0.66 -33.45 -3.08
N VAL A 427 0.44 -32.72 -3.24
CA VAL A 427 0.47 -31.42 -3.91
C VAL A 427 0.92 -31.64 -5.34
N GLY A 428 0.10 -31.24 -6.31
CA GLY A 428 0.40 -31.29 -7.75
C GLY A 428 1.02 -30.01 -8.34
N ALA A 429 1.73 -29.22 -7.54
CA ALA A 429 2.35 -27.94 -7.92
C ALA A 429 3.67 -27.71 -7.17
N PRO A 430 4.53 -26.75 -7.57
CA PRO A 430 5.76 -26.41 -6.86
C PRO A 430 5.54 -25.91 -5.42
N MET A 431 4.40 -25.25 -5.18
CA MET A 431 4.03 -24.67 -3.90
C MET A 431 2.58 -25.00 -3.53
N TYR A 432 2.34 -25.10 -2.22
CA TYR A 432 1.03 -25.25 -1.62
C TYR A 432 0.84 -24.16 -0.57
N ARG A 433 -0.33 -23.54 -0.59
CA ARG A 433 -0.74 -22.56 0.40
C ARG A 433 -2.15 -22.87 0.85
N THR A 434 -2.39 -22.77 2.15
CA THR A 434 -3.74 -22.80 2.71
C THR A 434 -3.90 -21.77 3.82
N ALA A 435 -5.07 -21.14 3.88
CA ALA A 435 -5.45 -20.31 5.01
C ALA A 435 -5.83 -21.20 6.19
N LEU A 436 -5.33 -20.89 7.37
CA LEU A 436 -5.67 -21.58 8.61
C LEU A 436 -6.92 -20.91 9.22
N ALA A 437 -8.05 -21.04 8.54
CA ALA A 437 -9.29 -20.37 8.93
C ALA A 437 -9.76 -20.81 10.33
N GLY A 438 -10.17 -19.83 11.16
CA GLY A 438 -10.64 -20.08 12.52
C GLY A 438 -9.53 -20.40 13.52
N PHE A 439 -8.26 -20.06 13.21
CA PHE A 439 -7.16 -20.17 14.17
C PHE A 439 -7.47 -19.35 15.44
N PRO A 440 -7.31 -19.91 16.64
CA PRO A 440 -7.74 -19.23 17.87
C PRO A 440 -6.79 -18.07 18.23
N ASP A 441 -7.35 -16.92 18.63
CA ASP A 441 -6.57 -15.75 19.07
C ASP A 441 -5.70 -16.05 20.31
N ARG A 442 -6.10 -17.02 21.15
CA ARG A 442 -5.29 -17.51 22.29
C ARG A 442 -4.04 -18.30 21.87
N GLY A 443 -3.92 -18.65 20.59
CA GLY A 443 -2.88 -19.49 20.04
C GLY A 443 -3.20 -20.99 20.03
N ALA A 444 -2.47 -21.73 19.22
CA ALA A 444 -2.56 -23.19 19.05
C ALA A 444 -1.22 -23.80 18.63
N GLN A 445 -1.09 -25.12 18.79
CA GLN A 445 0.06 -25.88 18.29
C GLN A 445 -0.16 -26.24 16.82
N VAL A 446 0.84 -25.92 15.98
CA VAL A 446 0.88 -26.33 14.57
C VAL A 446 2.00 -27.33 14.38
N ARG A 447 1.68 -28.49 13.83
CA ARG A 447 2.65 -29.51 13.44
C ARG A 447 2.65 -29.69 11.93
N VAL A 448 3.83 -29.80 11.34
CA VAL A 448 4.03 -30.14 9.91
C VAL A 448 5.01 -31.30 9.81
N ASP A 449 4.60 -32.37 9.14
CA ASP A 449 5.39 -33.58 8.89
C ASP A 449 5.74 -33.66 7.40
N ASN A 450 7.04 -33.71 7.08
CA ASN A 450 7.52 -33.90 5.73
C ASN A 450 7.50 -35.39 5.36
N THR A 451 6.45 -35.84 4.69
CA THR A 451 6.30 -37.22 4.21
C THR A 451 6.90 -37.43 2.81
N ALA A 452 7.47 -36.40 2.20
CA ALA A 452 8.10 -36.49 0.89
C ALA A 452 9.53 -37.06 1.01
N GLY A 453 10.01 -37.69 -0.06
CA GLY A 453 11.41 -38.13 -0.18
C GLY A 453 12.41 -37.00 -0.48
N ARG A 454 12.10 -35.76 -0.09
CA ARG A 454 12.91 -34.56 -0.41
C ARG A 454 12.75 -33.49 0.67
N ARG A 455 13.65 -32.51 0.69
CA ARG A 455 13.50 -31.33 1.55
C ARG A 455 12.29 -30.48 1.14
N LEU A 456 11.60 -29.94 2.14
CA LEU A 456 10.50 -28.98 1.97
C LEU A 456 10.79 -27.70 2.77
N PHE A 457 10.37 -26.56 2.22
CA PHE A 457 10.42 -25.27 2.89
C PHE A 457 9.06 -24.96 3.46
N VAL A 458 8.96 -24.81 4.78
CA VAL A 458 7.70 -24.59 5.48
C VAL A 458 7.72 -23.21 6.11
N THR A 459 6.65 -22.45 5.88
CA THR A 459 6.47 -21.10 6.40
C THR A 459 5.06 -20.99 6.95
N ILE A 460 4.94 -20.55 8.20
CA ILE A 460 3.67 -20.14 8.79
C ILE A 460 3.72 -18.63 8.97
N THR A 461 2.70 -17.95 8.48
CA THR A 461 2.60 -16.48 8.53
C THR A 461 1.37 -16.12 9.33
N ALA A 462 1.51 -15.22 10.31
CA ALA A 462 0.41 -14.59 11.03
C ALA A 462 0.43 -13.09 10.77
N ARG A 463 -0.62 -12.57 10.14
CA ARG A 463 -0.85 -11.16 9.91
C ARG A 463 -1.91 -10.66 10.87
N GLY A 464 -1.74 -9.46 11.40
CA GLY A 464 -2.69 -8.85 12.32
C GLY A 464 -2.51 -7.35 12.42
N VAL A 465 -3.56 -6.64 12.82
CA VAL A 465 -3.47 -5.19 13.08
C VAL A 465 -3.05 -5.01 14.54
N PRO A 466 -1.89 -4.40 14.82
CA PRO A 466 -1.46 -4.19 16.20
C PRO A 466 -2.32 -3.13 16.90
N ALA A 467 -2.45 -3.26 18.21
CA ALA A 467 -3.14 -2.28 19.06
C ALA A 467 -2.45 -0.90 19.02
N SER A 468 -3.24 0.16 19.20
CA SER A 468 -2.75 1.54 19.29
C SER A 468 -2.00 1.80 20.60
N GLY A 469 -1.09 2.77 20.62
CA GLY A 469 -0.40 3.20 21.85
C GLY A 469 1.01 2.63 22.05
N HIS A 470 1.49 1.78 21.14
CA HIS A 470 2.85 1.23 21.18
C HIS A 470 3.83 1.95 20.23
N ASP A 471 3.40 3.04 19.60
CA ASP A 471 4.23 3.79 18.65
C ASP A 471 5.37 4.52 19.38
N THR A 472 6.59 4.33 18.88
CA THR A 472 7.80 5.01 19.38
C THR A 472 8.29 6.04 18.37
N ALA A 473 8.68 7.21 18.84
CA ALA A 473 9.39 8.18 18.01
C ALA A 473 10.75 7.62 17.59
N ASP A 474 11.09 7.77 16.32
CA ASP A 474 12.32 7.21 15.74
C ASP A 474 12.63 7.95 14.43
N ALA A 475 13.90 8.03 14.07
CA ALA A 475 14.36 8.81 12.93
C ALA A 475 15.71 8.31 12.40
N SER A 476 15.82 8.22 11.08
CA SER A 476 17.04 7.86 10.37
C SER A 476 17.11 8.64 9.05
N GLY A 477 18.13 9.49 8.89
CA GLY A 477 18.35 10.29 7.68
C GLY A 477 17.34 11.42 7.42
N LEU A 478 16.23 11.45 8.14
CA LEU A 478 15.23 12.51 8.14
C LEU A 478 14.98 12.97 9.57
N THR A 479 14.52 14.21 9.76
CA THR A 479 13.85 14.63 10.99
C THR A 479 12.43 15.06 10.70
N LEU A 480 11.56 14.89 11.69
CA LEU A 480 10.15 15.23 11.63
C LEU A 480 9.77 15.97 12.90
N GLU A 481 9.32 17.22 12.74
CA GLU A 481 8.79 18.04 13.82
C GLU A 481 7.32 18.33 13.53
N VAL A 482 6.46 18.16 14.54
CA VAL A 482 5.03 18.43 14.43
C VAL A 482 4.65 19.31 15.60
N ASP A 483 4.12 20.48 15.28
CA ASP A 483 3.56 21.41 16.27
C ASP A 483 2.18 21.87 15.81
N TYR A 484 1.29 22.12 16.76
CA TYR A 484 -0.07 22.57 16.50
C TYR A 484 -0.19 24.02 16.95
N ARG A 485 -0.86 24.85 16.16
CA ARG A 485 -0.99 26.28 16.40
C ARG A 485 -2.41 26.77 16.20
N ASP A 486 -2.75 27.88 16.83
CA ASP A 486 -3.97 28.65 16.52
C ASP A 486 -3.79 29.49 15.24
N GLU A 487 -4.85 30.17 14.83
CA GLU A 487 -4.81 31.07 13.66
C GLU A 487 -3.82 32.23 13.87
N GLU A 488 -3.54 32.64 15.11
CA GLU A 488 -2.54 33.67 15.43
C GLU A 488 -1.10 33.15 15.39
N GLY A 489 -0.90 31.83 15.32
CA GLY A 489 0.40 31.17 15.23
C GLY A 489 1.06 30.85 16.58
N ALA A 490 0.33 30.97 17.69
CA ALA A 490 0.76 30.51 18.99
C ALA A 490 0.63 28.99 19.11
N VAL A 491 1.56 28.35 19.82
CA VAL A 491 1.58 26.90 20.00
C VAL A 491 0.46 26.46 20.93
N LEU A 492 -0.29 25.43 20.51
CA LEU A 492 -1.39 24.82 21.25
C LEU A 492 -0.97 23.48 21.88
N ASP A 493 -1.36 23.28 23.14
CA ASP A 493 -1.36 21.94 23.74
C ASP A 493 -2.62 21.19 23.31
N VAL A 494 -2.42 20.19 22.44
CA VAL A 494 -3.51 19.39 21.88
C VAL A 494 -3.94 18.20 22.74
N SER A 495 -3.31 17.99 23.90
CA SER A 495 -3.72 16.91 24.81
C SER A 495 -5.15 17.11 25.32
N ARG A 496 -5.62 18.35 25.38
CA ARG A 496 -6.98 18.73 25.78
C ARG A 496 -7.45 20.00 25.08
N LEU A 497 -8.41 19.87 24.15
CA LEU A 497 -8.93 20.98 23.35
C LEU A 497 -10.44 21.21 23.60
N PRO A 498 -10.91 22.46 23.65
CA PRO A 498 -12.35 22.75 23.56
C PRO A 498 -12.94 22.31 22.21
N GLN A 499 -14.19 21.87 22.19
CA GLN A 499 -14.91 21.54 20.96
C GLN A 499 -15.04 22.78 20.07
N GLY A 500 -14.85 22.58 18.76
CA GLY A 500 -14.90 23.64 17.75
C GLY A 500 -13.62 24.45 17.66
N SER A 501 -12.56 24.07 18.38
CA SER A 501 -11.24 24.70 18.23
C SER A 501 -10.69 24.46 16.83
N ASP A 502 -10.42 25.53 16.09
CA ASP A 502 -9.65 25.50 14.86
C ASP A 502 -8.16 25.45 15.20
N LEU A 503 -7.44 24.54 14.55
CA LEU A 503 -6.01 24.37 14.76
C LEU A 503 -5.28 24.09 13.44
N ILE A 504 -4.05 24.55 13.37
CA ILE A 504 -3.15 24.37 12.25
C ILE A 504 -2.03 23.44 12.68
N ALA A 505 -2.02 22.23 12.11
CA ALA A 505 -0.89 21.32 12.27
C ALA A 505 0.23 21.76 11.33
N ARG A 506 1.35 22.21 11.90
CA ARG A 506 2.58 22.54 11.19
C ARG A 506 3.54 21.36 11.27
N ILE A 507 3.92 20.85 10.11
CA ILE A 507 4.84 19.70 9.99
C ILE A 507 6.09 20.17 9.26
N VAL A 508 7.25 19.94 9.88
CA VAL A 508 8.57 20.23 9.29
C VAL A 508 9.29 18.92 9.05
N VAL A 509 9.67 18.67 7.82
CA VAL A 509 10.52 17.55 7.42
C VAL A 509 11.87 18.08 6.98
N THR A 510 12.96 17.56 7.52
CA THR A 510 14.32 17.96 7.10
C THR A 510 15.11 16.74 6.67
N ASN A 511 15.82 16.86 5.54
CA ASN A 511 16.80 15.85 5.11
C ASN A 511 18.14 16.10 5.80
N THR A 512 18.57 15.17 6.66
CA THR A 512 19.83 15.27 7.40
C THR A 512 21.00 14.54 6.74
N THR A 513 20.78 13.90 5.59
CA THR A 513 21.81 13.19 4.84
C THR A 513 22.59 14.14 3.91
N PRO A 514 23.80 13.75 3.47
CA PRO A 514 24.56 14.51 2.46
C PRO A 514 24.03 14.33 1.03
N HIS A 515 23.00 13.50 0.82
CA HIS A 515 22.45 13.17 -0.49
C HIS A 515 21.00 13.63 -0.61
N ARG A 516 20.54 13.81 -1.85
CA ARG A 516 19.13 14.06 -2.12
C ARG A 516 18.33 12.79 -1.80
N ILE A 517 17.14 12.95 -1.23
CA ILE A 517 16.20 11.86 -1.00
C ILE A 517 14.95 12.14 -1.83
N ASP A 518 14.69 11.27 -2.79
CA ASP A 518 13.53 11.34 -3.68
C ASP A 518 12.41 10.41 -3.21
N ASN A 519 11.18 10.66 -3.68
CA ASN A 519 10.02 9.81 -3.41
C ASN A 519 9.71 9.68 -1.90
N LEU A 520 9.72 10.80 -1.18
CA LEU A 520 9.26 10.84 0.21
C LEU A 520 7.73 10.83 0.26
N ALA A 521 7.18 10.05 1.18
CA ALA A 521 5.76 10.03 1.51
C ALA A 521 5.58 10.45 2.97
N LEU A 522 4.94 11.61 3.19
CA LEU A 522 4.49 12.05 4.50
C LEU A 522 3.04 11.61 4.71
N ALA A 523 2.81 10.81 5.75
CA ALA A 523 1.51 10.36 6.22
C ALA A 523 1.14 11.07 7.52
N GLN A 524 0.09 11.88 7.46
CA GLN A 524 -0.52 12.53 8.61
C GLN A 524 -1.91 11.93 8.83
N LEU A 525 -2.06 11.05 9.82
CA LEU A 525 -3.37 10.59 10.28
C LEU A 525 -3.89 11.56 11.35
N VAL A 526 -5.22 11.75 11.41
CA VAL A 526 -5.86 12.62 12.40
C VAL A 526 -6.68 11.80 13.40
N PRO A 527 -6.84 12.25 14.66
CA PRO A 527 -7.75 11.63 15.60
C PRO A 527 -9.18 11.66 15.07
N ALA A 528 -9.98 10.63 15.34
CA ALA A 528 -11.37 10.54 14.89
C ALA A 528 -12.24 11.74 15.29
N GLY A 529 -11.98 12.33 16.46
CA GLY A 529 -12.70 13.51 16.94
C GLY A 529 -12.38 14.80 16.19
N TRP A 530 -11.41 14.80 15.27
CA TRP A 530 -11.00 15.97 14.51
C TRP A 530 -11.40 15.83 13.04
N GLU A 531 -11.71 16.95 12.40
CA GLU A 531 -12.02 17.01 10.97
C GLU A 531 -10.94 17.74 10.19
N ILE A 532 -10.65 17.24 8.98
CA ILE A 532 -9.72 17.88 8.04
C ILE A 532 -10.49 18.92 7.22
N HIS A 533 -10.01 20.16 7.21
CA HIS A 533 -10.51 21.18 6.29
C HIS A 533 -9.89 20.97 4.91
N ASN A 534 -10.70 20.54 3.94
CA ASN A 534 -10.24 20.35 2.56
C ASN A 534 -10.29 21.65 1.77
N GLU A 535 -9.17 22.38 1.77
CA GLU A 535 -9.06 23.68 1.12
C GLU A 535 -9.30 23.64 -0.41
N ARG A 536 -9.18 22.47 -1.07
CA ARG A 536 -9.50 22.30 -2.51
C ARG A 536 -10.96 22.59 -2.84
N MET A 537 -11.86 22.44 -1.87
CA MET A 537 -13.29 22.76 -2.04
C MET A 537 -13.61 24.26 -1.94
N GLU A 538 -12.63 25.08 -1.53
CA GLU A 538 -12.77 26.54 -1.37
C GLU A 538 -12.07 27.33 -2.50
N GLY A 539 -11.86 26.70 -3.66
CA GLY A 539 -11.34 27.35 -4.87
C GLY A 539 -9.83 27.25 -5.09
N LEU A 540 -9.15 26.26 -4.49
CA LEU A 540 -7.76 25.92 -4.86
C LEU A 540 -7.73 25.03 -6.11
N ASP A 541 -6.68 25.16 -6.92
CA ASP A 541 -6.43 24.22 -8.00
C ASP A 541 -6.03 22.81 -7.47
N ALA A 542 -5.90 21.84 -8.37
CA ALA A 542 -5.62 20.43 -8.02
C ALA A 542 -4.28 20.24 -7.25
N THR A 543 -3.39 21.23 -7.28
CA THR A 543 -2.11 21.28 -6.57
C THR A 543 -2.20 21.93 -5.19
N GLY A 544 -3.34 22.54 -4.84
CA GLY A 544 -3.48 23.28 -3.60
C GLY A 544 -2.92 24.70 -3.67
N GLU A 545 -2.73 25.26 -4.87
CA GLU A 545 -2.36 26.67 -5.05
C GLU A 545 -3.61 27.52 -5.32
N ARG A 546 -3.64 28.70 -4.67
CA ARG A 546 -4.61 29.78 -4.87
C ARG A 546 -4.00 30.75 -5.86
N ASP A 547 -4.78 31.29 -6.79
CA ASP A 547 -4.36 32.49 -7.51
C ASP A 547 -4.09 33.58 -6.45
N ALA A 548 -2.84 34.03 -6.36
CA ALA A 548 -2.34 34.86 -5.26
C ALA A 548 -3.00 36.25 -5.16
N SER A 549 -3.96 36.55 -6.06
CA SER A 549 -4.68 37.82 -6.14
C SER A 549 -5.91 37.95 -5.23
N ASP A 550 -6.52 36.85 -4.78
CA ASP A 550 -7.83 36.87 -4.07
C ASP A 550 -7.77 36.52 -2.57
N VAL A 551 -6.59 36.60 -1.95
CA VAL A 551 -6.39 36.27 -0.53
C VAL A 551 -5.79 37.45 0.23
N PRO A 552 -6.28 37.80 1.43
CA PRO A 552 -5.56 38.73 2.30
C PRO A 552 -4.15 38.20 2.55
N ARG A 553 -3.12 38.98 2.19
CA ARG A 553 -1.67 38.71 2.36
C ARG A 553 -1.20 38.53 3.83
N ARG A 554 -1.92 37.80 4.71
CA ARG A 554 -1.67 37.83 6.17
C ARG A 554 -1.81 36.52 6.95
N ALA A 555 -2.19 35.40 6.34
CA ALA A 555 -2.24 34.12 7.06
C ALA A 555 -0.86 33.43 7.03
N TRP A 556 -0.19 33.33 8.19
CA TRP A 556 1.18 32.77 8.32
C TRP A 556 1.30 31.33 7.81
N TRP A 557 0.19 30.59 7.82
CA TRP A 557 0.10 29.19 7.39
C TRP A 557 -0.03 29.02 5.88
N LEU A 558 -0.24 30.11 5.12
CA LEU A 558 -0.26 30.11 3.64
C LEU A 558 1.12 30.38 3.02
N GLU A 559 2.04 31.03 3.75
CA GLU A 559 3.38 31.39 3.21
C GLU A 559 4.40 30.23 3.24
N THR A 560 3.99 29.03 3.70
CA THR A 560 4.93 27.95 3.99
C THR A 560 5.10 26.98 2.80
N ALA A 561 5.97 27.39 1.87
CA ALA A 561 6.72 26.56 0.90
C ALA A 561 6.03 25.26 0.39
N ALA A 562 4.89 25.41 -0.29
CA ALA A 562 4.23 24.33 -1.03
C ALA A 562 4.96 23.93 -2.34
N SER A 563 6.00 24.66 -2.77
CA SER A 563 6.60 24.53 -4.10
C SER A 563 7.29 23.19 -4.42
N ASN A 564 7.52 22.34 -3.40
CA ASN A 564 8.22 21.06 -3.56
C ASN A 564 7.29 19.84 -3.40
N VAL A 565 5.99 20.02 -3.17
CA VAL A 565 5.04 18.91 -3.05
C VAL A 565 4.59 18.48 -4.44
N GLU A 566 4.93 17.25 -4.80
CA GLU A 566 4.62 16.63 -6.10
C GLU A 566 3.17 16.13 -6.18
N HIS A 567 2.60 15.66 -5.05
CA HIS A 567 1.24 15.15 -5.00
C HIS A 567 0.66 15.19 -3.58
N VAL A 568 -0.66 15.37 -3.47
CA VAL A 568 -1.41 15.35 -2.20
C VAL A 568 -2.71 14.54 -2.33
N ASP A 569 -2.87 13.54 -1.47
CA ASP A 569 -4.09 12.73 -1.30
C ASP A 569 -4.72 13.06 0.06
N ILE A 570 -5.89 13.69 0.05
CA ILE A 570 -6.66 14.05 1.25
C ILE A 570 -7.82 13.06 1.35
N ARG A 571 -7.89 12.36 2.48
CA ARG A 571 -8.99 11.49 2.85
C ARG A 571 -9.64 11.98 4.14
N ASP A 572 -10.70 11.33 4.55
CA ASP A 572 -11.50 11.69 5.72
C ASP A 572 -10.71 11.73 7.02
N ASP A 573 -9.69 10.89 7.17
CA ASP A 573 -8.93 10.70 8.40
C ASP A 573 -7.42 10.82 8.24
N ARG A 574 -6.95 11.19 7.05
CA ARG A 574 -5.52 11.28 6.78
C ARG A 574 -5.21 12.13 5.57
N ILE A 575 -3.98 12.61 5.54
CA ILE A 575 -3.40 13.32 4.41
C ILE A 575 -2.06 12.69 4.07
N TYR A 576 -1.87 12.37 2.78
CA TYR A 576 -0.60 12.00 2.22
C TYR A 576 -0.02 13.14 1.39
N ARG A 577 1.27 13.43 1.57
CA ARG A 577 2.01 14.39 0.75
C ARG A 577 3.27 13.75 0.22
N PHE A 578 3.53 13.90 -1.07
CA PHE A 578 4.67 13.31 -1.76
C PHE A 578 5.61 14.40 -2.26
N PHE A 579 6.90 14.24 -2.03
CA PHE A 579 7.92 15.25 -2.36
C PHE A 579 9.32 14.65 -2.39
N SER A 580 10.30 15.49 -2.70
CA SER A 580 11.72 15.16 -2.67
C SER A 580 12.48 16.25 -1.92
N LEU A 581 13.57 15.89 -1.23
CA LEU A 581 14.40 16.83 -0.46
C LEU A 581 15.88 16.72 -0.83
N LYS A 582 16.47 17.84 -1.23
CA LYS A 582 17.93 17.99 -1.37
C LYS A 582 18.63 17.89 0.01
N PRO A 583 19.96 17.69 0.04
CA PRO A 583 20.71 17.68 1.29
C PRO A 583 20.43 18.94 2.11
N LYS A 584 20.08 18.77 3.39
CA LYS A 584 19.76 19.87 4.35
C LYS A 584 18.54 20.71 3.99
N GLU A 585 17.79 20.34 2.95
CA GLU A 585 16.54 21.02 2.61
C GLU A 585 15.46 20.67 3.64
N ARG A 586 14.58 21.64 3.89
CA ARG A 586 13.41 21.48 4.75
C ARG A 586 12.15 21.70 3.91
N LEU A 587 11.17 20.84 4.11
CA LEU A 587 9.79 21.07 3.70
C LEU A 587 8.99 21.45 4.94
N ILE A 588 8.16 22.49 4.82
CA ILE A 588 7.20 22.85 5.85
C ILE A 588 5.83 22.77 5.20
N VAL A 589 4.93 21.99 5.79
CA VAL A 589 3.53 21.89 5.35
C VAL A 589 2.61 22.17 6.51
N THR A 590 1.45 22.73 6.18
CA THR A 590 0.40 23.04 7.14
C THR A 590 -0.88 22.28 6.77
N THR A 591 -1.65 21.92 7.78
CA THR A 591 -2.98 21.31 7.64
C THR A 591 -3.93 22.00 8.61
N ARG A 592 -5.03 22.54 8.10
CA ARG A 592 -6.12 23.07 8.92
C ARG A 592 -7.02 21.92 9.40
N LEU A 593 -7.31 21.91 10.69
CA LEU A 593 -8.09 20.89 11.38
C LEU A 593 -9.10 21.58 12.31
N ASN A 594 -10.19 20.90 12.63
CA ASN A 594 -11.15 21.32 13.64
C ASN A 594 -11.38 20.22 14.67
N ALA A 595 -11.37 20.55 15.96
CA ALA A 595 -11.73 19.63 17.04
C ALA A 595 -13.26 19.48 17.15
N ALA A 596 -13.86 18.73 16.22
CA ALA A 596 -15.30 18.72 15.98
C ALA A 596 -16.12 17.93 17.02
N TYR A 597 -15.63 16.79 17.51
CA TYR A 597 -16.41 15.87 18.35
C TYR A 597 -15.82 15.74 19.74
N ARG A 598 -16.64 15.92 20.77
CA ARG A 598 -16.27 15.71 22.18
C ARG A 598 -15.96 14.24 22.43
N GLY A 599 -14.89 13.95 23.16
CA GLY A 599 -14.48 12.56 23.41
C GLY A 599 -13.00 12.41 23.73
N ARG A 600 -12.55 11.16 23.74
CA ARG A 600 -11.15 10.76 23.94
C ARG A 600 -10.71 9.91 22.76
N PHE A 601 -9.73 10.40 22.02
CA PHE A 601 -9.28 9.84 20.75
C PHE A 601 -7.77 9.63 20.76
N TYR A 602 -7.29 8.72 19.93
CA TYR A 602 -5.87 8.48 19.76
C TYR A 602 -5.36 9.34 18.60
N LEU A 603 -4.42 10.24 18.89
CA LEU A 603 -3.64 10.96 17.90
C LEU A 603 -2.50 10.06 17.41
N PRO A 604 -2.54 9.55 16.16
CA PRO A 604 -1.53 8.62 15.68
C PRO A 604 -0.19 9.32 15.43
N SER A 605 0.86 8.53 15.19
CA SER A 605 2.13 9.09 14.73
C SER A 605 1.97 9.75 13.35
N VAL A 606 2.66 10.87 13.18
CA VAL A 606 2.96 11.39 11.85
C VAL A 606 4.22 10.67 11.38
N ASN A 607 4.23 10.18 10.15
CA ASN A 607 5.33 9.39 9.60
C ASN A 607 5.76 9.98 8.27
N VAL A 608 7.07 10.05 8.03
CA VAL A 608 7.65 10.31 6.71
C VAL A 608 8.66 9.22 6.39
N GLU A 609 8.62 8.70 5.18
CA GLU A 609 9.57 7.68 4.72
C GLU A 609 9.91 7.85 3.24
N ALA A 610 11.10 7.42 2.83
CA ALA A 610 11.39 7.26 1.42
C ALA A 610 10.78 5.95 0.92
N MET A 611 9.87 6.05 -0.06
CA MET A 611 9.05 4.93 -0.57
C MET A 611 9.89 3.79 -1.16
N TYR A 612 11.11 4.11 -1.62
CA TYR A 612 12.03 3.17 -2.25
C TYR A 612 13.31 2.93 -1.43
N ASP A 613 13.41 3.49 -0.21
CA ASP A 613 14.49 3.25 0.77
C ASP A 613 13.98 3.47 2.21
N THR A 614 13.44 2.42 2.86
CA THR A 614 12.94 2.55 4.24
C THR A 614 14.02 2.74 5.30
N SER A 615 15.31 2.77 4.94
CA SER A 615 16.34 3.19 5.90
C SER A 615 16.31 4.70 6.16
N ARG A 616 15.53 5.45 5.35
CA ARG A 616 15.28 6.89 5.49
C ARG A 616 13.84 7.11 5.93
N PHE A 617 13.65 7.44 7.20
CA PHE A 617 12.35 7.68 7.76
C PHE A 617 12.44 8.59 8.99
N ALA A 618 11.30 9.17 9.37
CA ALA A 618 11.11 9.77 10.68
C ALA A 618 9.65 9.64 11.11
N ARG A 619 9.42 9.38 12.39
CA ARG A 619 8.08 9.25 12.97
C ARG A 619 7.99 9.89 14.33
N THR A 620 6.84 10.50 14.63
CA THR A 620 6.54 10.98 15.97
C THR A 620 5.98 9.86 16.85
N ARG A 621 5.85 10.13 18.15
CA ARG A 621 5.12 9.27 19.07
C ARG A 621 3.65 9.66 19.05
N GLY A 622 2.74 8.67 18.93
CA GLY A 622 1.30 8.89 19.09
C GLY A 622 0.91 9.13 20.55
N GLN A 623 -0.22 9.78 20.79
CA GLN A 623 -0.71 10.12 22.13
C GLN A 623 -2.23 10.13 22.20
N TRP A 624 -2.78 9.97 23.40
CA TRP A 624 -4.21 10.19 23.61
C TRP A 624 -4.50 11.69 23.72
N VAL A 625 -5.56 12.14 23.07
CA VAL A 625 -6.06 13.52 23.10
C VAL A 625 -7.52 13.54 23.57
N GLN A 626 -7.95 14.65 24.14
CA GLN A 626 -9.32 14.83 24.60
C GLN A 626 -9.93 16.09 23.99
N VAL A 627 -11.14 15.98 23.46
CA VAL A 627 -11.96 17.12 23.08
C VAL A 627 -13.05 17.29 24.13
N VAL A 628 -13.05 18.45 24.78
CA VAL A 628 -13.93 18.78 25.91
C VAL A 628 -14.93 19.86 25.51
N GLU A 629 -15.85 20.18 26.42
CA GLU A 629 -16.77 21.31 26.27
C GLU A 629 -16.06 22.65 26.14
#